data_AF-A0A1T4SYA6-F1
#
_entry.id   AF-A0A1T4SYA6-F1
#
_cell.length_a   1.000
_cell.length_b   1.000
_cell.length_c   1.000
_cell.angle_alpha   90.00
_cell.angle_beta   90.00
_cell.angle_gamma   90.00
#
_symmetry.space_group_name_H-M   'P 1'
#
loop_
_entity.id
_entity.type
_entity.pdbx_description
1 polymer ?
#
loop_
_entity_poly.entity_id
_entity_poly.type
_entity_poly.pdbx_seq_one_letter_code
_entity_poly.pdbx_strand_id
1 'polypeptide(L)'
;MPMRYDKELLTDLLKALPAWGLVPEKFLEFILVAVEMFAHRTGGELLTVETLHEAQRELAAAFLFAFKLELFPYTDFDDLRQKAGPFIDIDRTISRVQDWKQQAAAVWDLCEASVVTPNQETVMEDALEDLRARVVIKKLESYLTFS
;
A
#
# COMPACT_ATOMS: atom_id res chain seq x y z
N MET A 1 19.81 -9.08 2.28
CA MET A 1 19.59 -7.86 3.09
C MET A 1 18.08 -7.67 3.18
N PRO A 2 17.51 -7.30 4.34
CA PRO A 2 16.06 -7.08 4.43
C PRO A 2 15.66 -5.95 3.48
N MET A 3 14.51 -6.11 2.80
CA MET A 3 13.98 -5.10 1.90
C MET A 3 13.78 -3.80 2.69
N ARG A 4 14.30 -2.67 2.17
CA ARG A 4 14.00 -1.36 2.74
C ARG A 4 12.69 -0.87 2.16
N TYR A 5 11.75 -0.55 3.04
CA TYR A 5 10.45 -0.04 2.65
C TYR A 5 10.49 1.48 2.59
N ASP A 6 9.87 2.05 1.57
CA ASP A 6 9.81 3.49 1.39
C ASP A 6 8.56 4.06 2.09
N LYS A 7 8.75 4.99 3.03
CA LYS A 7 7.63 5.57 3.81
C LYS A 7 6.66 6.35 2.94
N GLU A 8 7.15 7.08 1.96
CA GLU A 8 6.31 7.90 1.09
C GLU A 8 5.45 6.99 0.21
N LEU A 9 6.06 5.97 -0.40
CA LEU A 9 5.32 5.00 -1.21
C LEU A 9 4.28 4.24 -0.39
N LEU A 10 4.63 3.82 0.84
CA LEU A 10 3.64 3.17 1.71
C LEU A 10 2.50 4.11 2.11
N THR A 11 2.80 5.39 2.33
CA THR A 11 1.77 6.42 2.60
C THR A 11 0.83 6.56 1.42
N ASP A 12 1.37 6.72 0.20
CA ASP A 12 0.59 6.84 -1.02
C ASP A 12 -0.31 5.62 -1.24
N LEU A 13 0.22 4.42 -1.00
CA LEU A 13 -0.54 3.17 -1.14
C LEU A 13 -1.69 3.05 -0.14
N LEU A 14 -1.47 3.44 1.12
CA LEU A 14 -2.50 3.42 2.15
C LEU A 14 -3.65 4.39 1.85
N LYS A 15 -3.34 5.52 1.19
CA LYS A 15 -4.34 6.49 0.71
C LYS A 15 -5.07 5.98 -0.52
N ALA A 16 -4.34 5.46 -1.51
CA ALA A 16 -4.92 4.96 -2.76
C ALA A 16 -5.75 3.67 -2.58
N LEU A 17 -5.47 2.87 -1.55
CA LEU A 17 -6.16 1.61 -1.24
C LEU A 17 -6.71 1.62 0.19
N PRO A 18 -7.69 2.48 0.53
CA PRO A 18 -8.15 2.67 1.91
C PRO A 18 -8.82 1.42 2.52
N ALA A 19 -9.24 0.49 1.68
CA ALA A 19 -9.87 -0.78 2.08
C ALA A 19 -8.87 -1.91 2.36
N TRP A 20 -7.55 -1.66 2.34
CA TRP A 20 -6.49 -2.67 2.45
C TRP A 20 -6.63 -3.61 3.66
N GLY A 21 -7.22 -3.17 4.76
CA GLY A 21 -7.38 -3.95 5.99
C GLY A 21 -8.79 -4.49 6.24
N LEU A 22 -9.74 -4.29 5.32
CA LEU A 22 -11.15 -4.60 5.56
C LEU A 22 -11.51 -6.06 5.28
N VAL A 23 -10.92 -6.65 4.24
CA VAL A 23 -11.15 -8.04 3.84
C VAL A 23 -9.85 -8.67 3.33
N PRO A 24 -9.68 -10.00 3.44
CA PRO A 24 -8.43 -10.67 3.07
C PRO A 24 -7.99 -10.41 1.62
N GLU A 25 -8.92 -10.32 0.68
CA GLU A 25 -8.61 -10.10 -0.74
C GLU A 25 -8.03 -8.69 -0.98
N LYS A 26 -8.51 -7.69 -0.23
CA LYS A 26 -7.97 -6.33 -0.27
C LYS A 26 -6.63 -6.21 0.42
N PHE A 27 -6.44 -7.01 1.47
CA PHE A 27 -5.14 -7.15 2.10
C PHE A 27 -4.13 -7.79 1.15
N LEU A 28 -4.51 -8.87 0.46
CA LEU A 28 -3.67 -9.50 -0.55
C LEU A 28 -3.34 -8.50 -1.67
N GLU A 29 -4.34 -7.85 -2.27
CA GLU A 29 -4.15 -6.84 -3.33
C GLU A 29 -3.13 -5.78 -2.89
N PHE A 30 -3.29 -5.24 -1.67
CA PHE A 30 -2.38 -4.25 -1.11
C PHE A 30 -0.95 -4.78 -0.97
N ILE A 31 -0.74 -5.97 -0.40
CA ILE A 31 0.60 -6.53 -0.19
C ILE A 31 1.30 -6.79 -1.53
N LEU A 32 0.58 -7.34 -2.50
CA LEU A 32 1.14 -7.63 -3.83
C LEU A 32 1.58 -6.35 -4.53
N VAL A 33 0.69 -5.36 -4.59
CA VAL A 33 0.96 -4.05 -5.22
C VAL A 33 2.09 -3.32 -4.50
N ALA A 34 2.11 -3.34 -3.17
CA ALA A 34 3.14 -2.68 -2.39
C ALA A 34 4.53 -3.24 -2.72
N VAL A 35 4.70 -4.57 -2.65
CA VAL A 35 6.00 -5.20 -2.94
C VAL A 35 6.43 -4.97 -4.39
N GLU A 36 5.51 -5.06 -5.34
CA GLU A 36 5.80 -4.81 -6.75
C GLU A 36 6.31 -3.37 -6.96
N MET A 37 5.62 -2.39 -6.37
CA MET A 37 6.03 -0.99 -6.46
C MET A 37 7.35 -0.70 -5.74
N PHE A 38 7.60 -1.33 -4.58
CA PHE A 38 8.90 -1.22 -3.90
C PHE A 38 10.03 -1.79 -4.75
N ALA A 39 9.82 -2.95 -5.38
CA ALA A 39 10.79 -3.59 -6.26
C ALA A 39 11.15 -2.71 -7.46
N HIS A 40 10.16 -2.05 -8.08
CA HIS A 40 10.39 -1.11 -9.16
C HIS A 40 11.15 0.14 -8.71
N ARG A 41 10.93 0.64 -7.49
CA ARG A 41 11.59 1.86 -6.98
C ARG A 41 13.06 1.63 -6.60
N THR A 42 13.43 0.42 -6.16
CA THR A 42 14.81 0.09 -5.76
C THR A 42 15.77 -0.19 -6.93
N GLY A 43 15.39 0.19 -8.17
CA GLY A 43 16.32 0.19 -9.30
C GLY A 43 16.55 -1.18 -9.96
N GLY A 44 15.60 -2.10 -9.83
CA GLY A 44 15.57 -3.30 -10.67
C GLY A 44 16.78 -4.22 -10.53
N GLU A 45 17.34 -4.39 -9.32
CA GLU A 45 17.94 -5.69 -9.05
C GLU A 45 16.85 -6.71 -9.34
N LEU A 46 17.08 -7.60 -10.31
CA LEU A 46 16.16 -8.64 -10.74
C LEU A 46 15.82 -9.52 -9.53
N LEU A 47 14.81 -9.10 -8.77
CA LEU A 47 14.25 -9.89 -7.70
C LEU A 47 13.66 -11.13 -8.37
N THR A 48 14.16 -12.29 -7.97
CA THR A 48 13.57 -13.55 -8.41
C THR A 48 12.14 -13.64 -7.87
N VAL A 49 11.31 -14.45 -8.53
CA VAL A 49 9.94 -14.73 -8.05
C VAL A 49 9.95 -15.19 -6.59
N GLU A 50 10.97 -15.95 -6.17
CA GLU A 50 11.15 -16.39 -4.79
C GLU A 50 11.39 -15.21 -3.83
N THR A 51 12.26 -14.27 -4.19
CA THR A 51 12.52 -13.08 -3.34
C THR A 51 11.33 -12.14 -3.25
N LEU A 52 10.54 -11.99 -4.32
CA LEU A 52 9.29 -11.22 -4.28
C LEU A 52 8.27 -11.88 -3.35
N HIS A 53 8.14 -13.20 -3.43
CA HIS A 53 7.22 -13.96 -2.58
C HIS A 53 7.63 -13.90 -1.11
N GLU A 54 8.93 -13.97 -0.82
CA GLU A 54 9.46 -13.79 0.54
C GLU A 54 9.19 -12.38 1.07
N ALA A 55 9.46 -11.34 0.30
CA ALA A 55 9.15 -9.96 0.67
C ALA A 55 7.64 -9.73 0.92
N GLN A 56 6.78 -10.38 0.14
CA GLN A 56 5.33 -10.34 0.36
C GLN A 56 4.93 -11.01 1.67
N ARG A 57 5.52 -12.16 2.01
CA ARG A 57 5.30 -12.82 3.29
C ARG A 57 5.79 -11.99 4.47
N GLU A 58 6.98 -11.40 4.37
CA GLU A 58 7.55 -10.54 5.42
C GLU A 58 6.66 -9.33 5.68
N LEU A 59 6.28 -8.62 4.61
CA LEU A 59 5.39 -7.47 4.70
C LEU A 59 4.03 -7.88 5.27
N ALA A 60 3.43 -8.97 4.77
CA ALA A 60 2.16 -9.47 5.26
C ALA A 60 2.23 -9.81 6.75
N ALA A 61 3.25 -10.53 7.19
CA ALA A 61 3.43 -10.91 8.59
C ALA A 61 3.54 -9.69 9.52
N ALA A 62 4.27 -8.66 9.11
CA ALA A 62 4.37 -7.41 9.86
C ALA A 62 3.00 -6.75 10.03
N PHE A 63 2.19 -6.69 8.96
CA PHE A 63 0.83 -6.13 9.03
C PHE A 63 -0.12 -7.00 9.87
N LEU A 64 -0.16 -8.31 9.63
CA LEU A 64 -1.01 -9.24 10.39
C LEU A 64 -0.72 -9.13 11.88
N PHE A 65 0.55 -9.09 12.27
CA PHE A 65 0.94 -9.00 13.68
C PHE A 65 0.68 -7.61 14.25
N ALA A 66 1.07 -6.54 13.55
CA ALA A 66 0.88 -5.18 14.03
C ALA A 66 -0.61 -4.84 14.21
N PHE A 67 -1.47 -5.28 13.30
CA PHE A 67 -2.89 -4.90 13.29
C PHE A 67 -3.84 -6.00 13.77
N LYS A 68 -3.32 -7.19 14.13
CA LYS A 68 -4.12 -8.35 14.53
C LYS A 68 -5.22 -8.68 13.51
N LEU A 69 -4.84 -8.64 12.23
CA LEU A 69 -5.77 -8.93 11.15
C LEU A 69 -6.01 -10.43 11.07
N GLU A 70 -7.25 -10.78 10.75
CA GLU A 70 -7.67 -12.16 10.53
C GLU A 70 -7.84 -12.40 9.04
N LEU A 71 -7.34 -13.54 8.55
CA LEU A 71 -7.45 -13.92 7.15
C LEU A 71 -8.62 -14.88 6.90
N PHE A 72 -9.62 -14.97 7.78
CA PHE A 72 -10.74 -15.88 7.57
C PHE A 72 -11.44 -15.62 6.22
N PRO A 73 -11.71 -16.66 5.39
CA PRO A 73 -11.67 -18.10 5.68
C PRO A 73 -10.33 -18.81 5.33
N TYR A 74 -9.28 -18.07 5.04
CA TYR A 74 -7.97 -18.59 4.69
C TYR A 74 -7.14 -18.97 5.92
N THR A 75 -6.30 -20.00 5.79
CA THR A 75 -5.46 -20.48 6.89
C THR A 75 -4.28 -19.54 7.15
N ASP A 76 -3.66 -19.05 6.08
CA ASP A 76 -2.50 -18.17 6.12
C ASP A 76 -2.42 -17.32 4.84
N PHE A 77 -1.37 -16.52 4.73
CA PHE A 77 -1.13 -15.64 3.58
C PHE A 77 -0.91 -16.42 2.27
N ASP A 78 -0.28 -17.60 2.33
CA ASP A 78 -0.01 -18.40 1.14
C ASP A 78 -1.30 -19.06 0.61
N ASP A 79 -2.16 -19.55 1.50
CA ASP A 79 -3.49 -20.07 1.17
C ASP A 79 -4.37 -18.99 0.54
N LEU A 80 -4.36 -17.78 1.12
CA LEU A 80 -5.02 -16.60 0.56
C LEU A 80 -4.49 -16.28 -0.83
N ARG A 81 -3.16 -16.21 -1.02
CA ARG A 81 -2.54 -15.95 -2.32
C ARG A 81 -2.91 -17.01 -3.35
N GLN A 82 -2.88 -18.29 -2.99
CA GLN A 82 -3.17 -19.38 -3.92
C GLN A 82 -4.63 -19.37 -4.38
N LYS A 83 -5.57 -19.06 -3.47
CA LYS A 83 -7.01 -19.10 -3.75
C LYS A 83 -7.54 -17.80 -4.37
N ALA A 84 -7.09 -16.65 -3.89
CA ALA A 84 -7.59 -15.34 -4.34
C ALA A 84 -6.66 -14.64 -5.34
N GLY A 85 -5.36 -14.92 -5.31
CA GLY A 85 -4.36 -14.27 -6.16
C GLY A 85 -4.63 -14.31 -7.67
N PRO A 86 -5.13 -15.42 -8.26
CA PRO A 86 -5.44 -15.46 -9.70
C PRO A 86 -6.49 -14.45 -10.16
N PHE A 87 -7.25 -13.86 -9.24
CA PHE A 87 -8.30 -12.88 -9.54
C PHE A 87 -7.84 -11.43 -9.35
N ILE A 88 -6.60 -11.21 -8.92
CA ILE A 88 -6.04 -9.88 -8.67
C ILE A 88 -5.19 -9.46 -9.86
N ASP A 89 -5.61 -8.39 -10.52
CA ASP A 89 -4.87 -7.75 -11.61
C ASP A 89 -3.93 -6.68 -11.05
N ILE A 90 -2.69 -7.09 -10.75
CA ILE A 90 -1.67 -6.25 -10.12
C ILE A 90 -1.32 -5.05 -11.00
N ASP A 91 -1.06 -5.28 -12.29
CA ASP A 91 -0.66 -4.24 -13.25
C ASP A 91 -1.72 -3.15 -13.39
N ARG A 92 -3.00 -3.57 -13.42
CA ARG A 92 -4.12 -2.65 -13.45
C ARG A 92 -4.23 -1.85 -12.17
N THR A 93 -4.05 -2.47 -11.01
CA THR A 93 -4.10 -1.75 -9.73
C THR A 93 -2.93 -0.77 -9.59
N ILE A 94 -1.71 -1.14 -10.01
CA ILE A 94 -0.57 -0.23 -10.04
C ILE A 94 -0.85 0.98 -10.94
N SER A 95 -1.38 0.75 -12.15
CA SER A 95 -1.75 1.83 -13.07
C SER A 95 -2.77 2.78 -12.42
N ARG A 96 -3.79 2.23 -11.75
CA ARG A 96 -4.79 3.02 -11.01
C ARG A 96 -4.17 3.86 -9.89
N VAL A 97 -3.21 3.31 -9.14
CA VAL A 97 -2.50 4.04 -8.07
C VAL A 97 -1.68 5.19 -8.66
N GLN A 98 -1.01 4.96 -9.79
CA GLN A 98 -0.24 6.00 -10.48
C GLN A 98 -1.13 7.11 -11.03
N ASP A 99 -2.27 6.76 -11.66
CA ASP A 99 -3.25 7.73 -12.16
C ASP A 99 -3.82 8.59 -11.03
N TRP A 100 -4.17 7.96 -9.89
CA TRP A 100 -4.66 8.68 -8.71
C TRP A 100 -3.62 9.71 -8.22
N LYS A 101 -2.34 9.31 -8.16
CA LYS A 101 -1.26 10.21 -7.74
C LYS A 101 -1.09 11.41 -8.68
N GLN A 102 -1.19 11.18 -9.99
CA GLN A 102 -1.13 12.26 -10.98
C GLN A 102 -2.32 13.21 -10.86
N GLN A 103 -3.52 12.68 -10.64
CA GLN A 103 -4.73 13.48 -10.45
C GLN A 103 -4.66 14.32 -9.17
N ALA A 104 -4.21 13.73 -8.06
CA ALA A 104 -4.04 14.45 -6.80
C ALA A 104 -3.07 15.64 -6.92
N ALA A 105 -1.96 15.46 -7.63
CA ALA A 105 -1.01 16.53 -7.91
C ALA A 105 -1.64 17.64 -8.79
N ALA A 106 -2.34 17.25 -9.86
CA ALA A 106 -2.97 18.22 -10.76
C ALA A 106 -4.07 19.05 -10.07
N VAL A 107 -4.85 18.44 -9.17
CA VAL A 107 -5.85 19.17 -8.36
C VAL A 107 -5.18 20.19 -7.45
N TRP A 108 -4.07 19.84 -6.82
CA TRP A 108 -3.33 20.74 -5.95
C TRP A 108 -2.76 21.94 -6.73
N ASP A 109 -2.12 21.68 -7.87
CA ASP A 109 -1.58 22.73 -8.75
C ASP A 109 -2.70 23.69 -9.22
N LEU A 110 -3.88 23.14 -9.54
CA LEU A 110 -5.05 23.94 -9.90
C LEU A 110 -5.56 24.80 -8.73
N CYS A 111 -5.62 24.26 -7.52
CA CYS A 111 -5.99 25.02 -6.31
C CYS A 111 -5.02 26.17 -6.05
N GLU A 112 -3.70 25.93 -6.17
CA GLU A 112 -2.68 26.98 -6.01
C GLU A 112 -2.81 28.07 -7.09
N ALA A 113 -3.08 27.69 -8.35
CA ALA A 113 -3.18 28.63 -9.46
C ALA A 113 -4.50 29.43 -9.50
N SER A 114 -5.60 28.88 -8.97
CA SER A 114 -6.95 29.44 -9.19
C SER A 114 -7.57 30.18 -8.00
N VAL A 115 -6.89 30.29 -6.85
CA VAL A 115 -7.44 30.84 -5.58
C VAL A 115 -8.68 30.06 -5.09
N VAL A 116 -9.03 28.95 -5.76
CA VAL A 116 -10.10 28.04 -5.34
C VAL A 116 -9.56 27.18 -4.20
N THR A 117 -9.98 27.51 -2.99
CA THR A 117 -9.69 26.68 -1.82
C THR A 117 -10.56 25.43 -1.87
N PRO A 118 -10.00 24.22 -1.67
CA PRO A 118 -10.81 23.03 -1.46
C PRO A 118 -11.77 23.25 -0.29
N ASN A 119 -12.94 22.61 -0.35
CA ASN A 119 -13.93 22.77 0.70
C ASN A 119 -13.44 22.12 2.02
N GLN A 120 -14.04 22.49 3.14
CA GLN A 120 -13.61 22.01 4.47
C GLN A 120 -13.73 20.50 4.63
N GLU A 121 -14.67 19.86 3.93
CA GLU A 121 -14.90 18.42 3.98
C GLU A 121 -13.76 17.66 3.31
N THR A 122 -13.37 18.06 2.09
CA THR A 122 -12.22 17.49 1.36
C THR A 122 -10.92 17.64 2.15
N VAL A 123 -10.67 18.83 2.72
CA VAL A 123 -9.47 19.05 3.54
C VAL A 123 -9.46 18.15 4.78
N MET A 124 -10.63 17.91 5.39
CA MET A 124 -10.74 17.04 6.55
C MET A 124 -10.52 15.57 6.18
N GLU A 125 -11.08 15.11 5.05
CA GLU A 125 -10.88 13.76 4.54
C GLU A 125 -9.39 13.49 4.25
N ASP A 126 -8.73 14.38 3.52
CA ASP A 126 -7.30 14.27 3.21
C ASP A 126 -6.44 14.23 4.48
N ALA A 127 -6.76 15.09 5.46
CA ALA A 127 -6.06 15.11 6.75
C ALA A 127 -6.27 13.82 7.55
N LEU A 128 -7.47 13.24 7.51
CA LEU A 128 -7.78 11.97 8.16
C LEU A 128 -7.05 10.81 7.49
N GLU A 129 -6.99 10.77 6.17
CA GLU A 129 -6.25 9.75 5.42
C GLU A 129 -4.75 9.83 5.69
N ASP A 130 -4.18 11.03 5.72
CA ASP A 130 -2.79 11.26 6.08
C ASP A 130 -2.48 10.82 7.52
N LEU A 131 -3.34 11.17 8.46
CA LEU A 131 -3.21 10.73 9.85
C LEU A 131 -3.28 9.20 9.97
N ARG A 132 -4.23 8.56 9.28
CA ARG A 132 -4.35 7.09 9.26
C ARG A 132 -3.08 6.45 8.73
N ALA A 133 -2.54 6.94 7.61
CA ALA A 133 -1.31 6.42 7.03
C ALA A 133 -0.12 6.55 8.00
N ARG A 134 0.04 7.70 8.65
CA ARG A 134 1.09 7.92 9.66
C ARG A 134 0.96 6.98 10.85
N VAL A 135 -0.25 6.75 11.35
CA VAL A 135 -0.49 5.81 12.46
C VAL A 135 -0.11 4.39 12.05
N VAL A 136 -0.48 3.98 10.84
CA VAL A 136 -0.13 2.66 10.31
C VAL A 136 1.38 2.50 10.23
N ILE A 137 2.07 3.43 9.58
CA ILE A 137 3.54 3.41 9.43
C ILE A 137 4.21 3.40 10.80
N LYS A 138 3.77 4.25 11.72
CA LYS A 138 4.36 4.32 13.07
C LYS A 138 4.28 2.99 13.80
N LYS A 139 3.19 2.23 13.63
CA LYS A 139 3.03 0.91 14.23
C LYS A 139 3.93 -0.14 13.58
N LEU A 140 4.22 0.01 12.29
CA LEU A 140 5.08 -0.88 11.52
C LEU A 140 6.57 -0.66 11.75
N GLU A 141 6.99 0.51 12.24
CA GLU A 141 8.41 0.80 12.54
C GLU A 141 9.06 -0.20 13.51
N SER A 142 8.28 -0.89 14.33
CA SER A 142 8.77 -1.95 15.22
C SER A 142 9.09 -3.26 14.52
N TYR A 143 8.65 -3.44 13.27
CA TYR A 143 8.74 -4.70 12.52
C TYR A 143 9.48 -4.54 11.19
N LEU A 144 9.43 -3.36 10.59
CA LEU A 144 9.99 -3.07 9.27
C LEU A 144 11.06 -1.99 9.34
N THR A 145 12.08 -2.12 8.49
CA THR A 145 13.07 -1.07 8.29
C THR A 145 12.66 -0.18 7.13
N PHE A 146 12.57 1.12 7.39
CA PHE A 146 12.22 2.10 6.39
C PHE A 146 13.44 2.90 5.92
N SER A 147 13.47 3.26 4.63
CA SER A 147 14.40 4.23 4.05
C SER A 147 13.89 5.66 4.18
#